data_AF-A0A7D5R686-F1
#
_entry.id   AF-A0A7D5R686-F1
#
_cell.length_a   1.000
_cell.length_b   1.000
_cell.length_c   1.000
_cell.angle_alpha   90.00
_cell.angle_beta   90.00
_cell.angle_gamma   90.00
#
_symmetry.space_group_name_H-M   'P 1'
#
loop_
_entity.id
_entity.type
_entity.pdbx_description
1 polymer ?
#
loop_
_entity_poly.entity_id
_entity_poly.type
_entity_poly.pdbx_seq_one_letter_code
_entity_poly.pdbx_strand_id
1 'polypeptide(L)' 'MSITIQHSQYNSEFYKLAKMSLPEIKEYVNNNYPRAKANFFMKYKLQQYALFLSNPKIHA' A
#
# COMPACT_ATOMS: atom_id res chain seq x y z
N MET A 1 -13.28 13.59 23.95
CA MET A 1 -12.54 12.36 23.59
C MET A 1 -11.79 12.63 22.30
N SER A 2 -10.49 12.92 22.39
CA SER A 2 -9.65 13.06 21.19
C SER A 2 -9.35 11.67 20.66
N ILE A 3 -9.86 11.36 19.48
CA ILE A 3 -9.54 10.11 18.78
C ILE A 3 -8.10 10.27 18.32
N THR A 4 -7.16 9.75 19.10
CA THR A 4 -5.76 9.63 18.68
C THR A 4 -5.75 8.59 17.56
N ILE A 5 -5.95 9.05 16.31
CA ILE A 5 -5.82 8.20 15.14
C ILE A 5 -4.39 7.67 15.19
N GLN A 6 -4.24 6.36 15.43
CA GLN A 6 -2.95 5.68 15.45
C GLN A 6 -2.35 5.71 14.03
N HIS A 7 -1.79 6.85 13.65
CA HIS A 7 -1.23 7.16 12.33
C HIS A 7 0.06 6.38 12.02
N SER A 8 0.59 5.62 12.97
CA SER A 8 1.97 5.11 12.92
C SER A 8 2.12 3.71 12.30
N GLN A 9 1.13 2.83 12.37
CA GLN A 9 1.26 1.47 11.79
C GLN A 9 0.68 1.33 10.38
N TYR A 10 -0.43 2.00 10.06
CA TYR A 10 -1.05 1.86 8.73
C TYR A 10 -0.30 2.62 7.64
N ASN A 11 0.42 3.69 7.99
CA ASN A 11 1.24 4.44 7.03
C ASN A 11 2.54 3.70 6.70
N SER A 12 3.19 3.02 7.66
CA SER A 12 4.52 2.44 7.42
C SER A 12 4.51 1.34 6.36
N GLU A 13 3.49 0.48 6.35
CA GLU A 13 3.34 -0.56 5.34
C GLU A 13 3.03 0.03 3.96
N PHE A 14 2.15 1.03 3.89
CA PHE A 14 1.85 1.74 2.65
C PHE A 14 3.11 2.40 2.07
N TYR A 15 3.85 3.19 2.87
CA TYR A 15 5.07 3.82 2.40
C TYR A 15 6.17 2.81 2.05
N LYS A 16 6.24 1.67 2.75
CA LYS A 16 7.18 0.60 2.43
C LYS A 16 6.88 -0.03 1.07
N LEU A 17 5.61 -0.30 0.80
CA LEU A 17 5.15 -0.83 -0.49
C LEU A 17 5.25 0.22 -1.60
N ALA A 18 4.97 1.49 -1.31
CA ALA A 18 5.05 2.58 -2.27
C ALA A 18 6.48 2.95 -2.70
N LYS A 19 7.51 2.42 -2.01
CA LYS A 19 8.91 2.47 -2.46
C LYS A 19 9.24 1.38 -3.49
N MET A 20 8.35 0.41 -3.68
CA MET A 20 8.49 -0.68 -4.63
C MET A 20 7.70 -0.40 -5.91
N SER A 21 8.07 -1.06 -7.00
CA SER A 21 7.34 -1.02 -8.27
C SER A 21 6.00 -1.76 -8.15
N LEU A 22 5.01 -1.42 -8.98
CA LEU A 22 3.71 -2.13 -9.01
C LEU A 22 3.83 -3.68 -9.12
N PRO A 23 4.74 -4.24 -9.95
CA PRO A 23 4.96 -5.69 -9.99
C PRO A 23 5.46 -6.25 -8.65
N GLU A 24 6.39 -5.57 -7.99
CA GLU A 24 6.96 -5.97 -6.71
C GLU A 24 5.90 -5.94 -5.60
N ILE A 25 5.03 -4.92 -5.58
CA ILE A 25 3.90 -4.86 -4.64
C ILE A 25 2.96 -6.05 -4.85
N LYS A 26 2.67 -6.41 -6.12
CA LYS A 26 1.82 -7.58 -6.43
C LYS A 26 2.42 -8.87 -5.92
N GLU A 27 3.72 -9.06 -6.14
CA GLU A 27 4.43 -10.25 -5.69
C GLU A 27 4.49 -10.33 -4.16
N TYR A 28 4.86 -9.23 -3.51
CA TYR A 28 4.88 -9.13 -2.04
C TYR A 28 3.52 -9.47 -1.44
N VAL A 29 2.44 -8.90 -1.98
CA VAL A 29 1.09 -9.13 -1.46
C VAL A 29 0.63 -10.57 -1.67
N ASN A 30 0.94 -11.17 -2.81
CA ASN A 30 0.60 -12.59 -3.07
C ASN A 30 1.41 -13.55 -2.19
N ASN A 31 2.65 -13.22 -1.85
CA ASN A 31 3.53 -14.08 -1.04
C ASN A 31 3.31 -13.92 0.47
N ASN A 32 2.97 -12.72 0.95
CA ASN A 32 2.90 -12.42 2.38
C ASN A 32 1.48 -12.43 2.95
N TYR A 33 0.44 -12.36 2.11
CA TYR A 33 -0.95 -12.32 2.57
C TYR A 33 -1.70 -13.59 2.15
N PRO A 34 -2.64 -14.06 3.00
CA PRO A 34 -3.61 -15.08 2.59
C PRO A 34 -4.35 -14.65 1.32
N ARG A 35 -4.68 -15.62 0.45
CA ARG A 35 -5.31 -15.39 -0.86
C ARG A 35 -6.50 -14.41 -0.84
N ALA A 36 -7.35 -14.48 0.18
CA ALA A 36 -8.48 -13.57 0.34
C ALA A 36 -8.06 -12.11 0.57
N LYS A 37 -7.03 -11.90 1.41
CA LYS A 37 -6.45 -10.56 1.67
C LYS A 37 -5.69 -10.03 0.47
N ALA A 38 -4.95 -10.88 -0.23
CA ALA A 38 -4.27 -10.51 -1.47
C ALA A 38 -5.28 -10.04 -2.53
N ASN A 39 -6.35 -10.80 -2.76
CA ASN A 39 -7.42 -10.41 -3.68
C ASN A 39 -8.10 -9.09 -3.29
N PHE A 40 -8.38 -8.89 -2.00
CA PHE A 40 -8.93 -7.63 -1.50
C PHE A 40 -7.98 -6.45 -1.78
N PHE A 41 -6.70 -6.62 -1.47
CA PHE A 41 -5.68 -5.61 -1.72
C PHE A 41 -5.57 -5.29 -3.22
N MET A 42 -5.51 -6.30 -4.07
CA MET A 42 -5.45 -6.12 -5.52
C MET A 42 -6.66 -5.37 -6.07
N LYS A 43 -7.86 -5.65 -5.54
CA LYS A 43 -9.11 -5.04 -6.00
C LYS A 43 -9.28 -3.59 -5.53
N TYR A 44 -8.91 -3.27 -4.29
CA TYR A 44 -9.27 -1.99 -3.67
C TYR A 44 -8.09 -1.08 -3.31
N LYS A 45 -6.91 -1.65 -3.01
CA LYS A 45 -5.75 -0.87 -2.57
C LYS A 45 -4.74 -0.61 -3.68
N LEU A 46 -4.58 -1.52 -4.65
CA LEU A 46 -3.57 -1.40 -5.71
C LEU A 46 -3.66 -0.08 -6.50
N GLN A 47 -4.87 0.41 -6.75
CA GLN A 47 -5.08 1.69 -7.44
C GLN A 47 -4.51 2.89 -6.66
N GLN A 48 -4.57 2.87 -5.33
CA GLN A 48 -3.99 3.94 -4.48
C GLN A 48 -2.47 3.98 -4.62
N TYR A 49 -1.82 2.82 -4.72
CA TYR A 49 -0.38 2.74 -4.99
C TYR A 49 -0.03 3.18 -6.41
N ALA A 50 -0.82 2.81 -7.41
CA ALA A 50 -0.62 3.26 -8.77
C ALA A 50 -0.73 4.79 -8.91
N LEU A 51 -1.69 5.40 -8.21
CA LEU A 51 -1.86 6.85 -8.16
C LEU A 51 -0.69 7.55 -7.42
N PHE A 52 -0.19 6.93 -6.36
CA PHE A 52 0.97 7.44 -5.62
C PHE A 52 2.23 7.40 -6.48
N LEU A 53 2.52 6.25 -7.10
CA LEU A 53 3.70 6.04 -7.96
C LEU A 53 3.67 6.88 -9.25
N SER A 54 2.48 7.24 -9.75
CA SER A 54 2.33 8.11 -10.93
C SER A 54 2.41 9.61 -10.61
N ASN A 55 2.48 10.00 -9.33
CA ASN A 55 2.57 11.40 -8.92
C ASN A 55 4.00 11.75 -8.48
N PRO A 56 4.81 12.38 -9.37
CA PRO A 56 6.20 12.74 -9.04
C PRO A 56 6.31 13.79 -7.92
N LYS A 57 5.22 14.52 -7.61
CA LYS A 57 5.19 15.54 -6.55
C LYS A 57 5.22 14.96 -5.13
N ILE A 58 4.92 13.68 -4.95
CA ILE A 58 4.94 13.03 -3.62
C ILE A 58 6.37 12.53 -3.28
N HIS A 59 7.27 12.56 -4.26
CA HIS A 59 8.66 12.13 -4.13
C HIS A 59 9.66 13.30 -4.00
N ALA A 60 9.18 14.56 -3.98
CA ALA A 60 10.00 15.78 -3.90
C ALA A 60 10.18 16.26 -2.45
#